data_AF-A0A8F5GSI3-F1
#
_entry.id   AF-A0A8F5GSI3-F1
#
_cell.length_a   1.000
_cell.length_b   1.000
_cell.length_c   1.000
_cell.angle_alpha   90.00
_cell.angle_beta   90.00
_cell.angle_gamma   90.00
#
_symmetry.space_group_name_H-M   'P 1'
#
loop_
_entity.id
_entity.type
_entity.pdbx_description
1 polymer ?
#
loop_
_entity_poly.entity_id
_entity_poly.type
_entity_poly.pdbx_seq_one_letter_code
_entity_poly.pdbx_strand_id
1 'polypeptide(L)' 'MDFFFKANKGEGEPKIMEPEKAGDIKWFKLSELPPNVVPYIRQAIELGLKRGQIYSEYGWD' A
#
# COMPACT_ATOMS: atom_id res chain seq x y z
N MET A 1 -5.83 12.48 -5.94
CA MET A 1 -5.86 11.32 -6.86
C MET A 1 -4.59 10.55 -6.61
N ASP A 2 -4.70 9.26 -6.31
CA ASP A 2 -3.57 8.41 -5.97
C ASP A 2 -3.42 7.30 -7.00
N PHE A 3 -2.18 6.86 -7.23
CA PHE A 3 -1.84 5.79 -8.17
C PHE A 3 -1.11 4.68 -7.43
N PHE A 4 -1.48 3.44 -7.70
CA PHE A 4 -0.90 2.25 -7.08
C PHE A 4 -0.27 1.36 -8.15
N PHE A 5 0.93 0.87 -7.89
CA PHE A 5 1.68 0.02 -8.81
C PHE A 5 2.08 -1.28 -8.12
N LYS A 6 2.02 -2.38 -8.87
CA LYS A 6 2.55 -3.67 -8.44
C LYS A 6 3.96 -3.83 -8.99
N ALA A 7 4.96 -3.87 -8.10
CA ALA A 7 6.32 -4.27 -8.46
C ALA A 7 6.42 -5.81 -8.48
N ASN A 8 6.70 -6.40 -9.64
CA ASN A 8 6.91 -7.85 -9.76
C ASN A 8 8.38 -8.26 -9.59
N LYS A 9 9.30 -7.28 -9.59
CA LYS A 9 10.73 -7.46 -9.43
C LYS A 9 11.25 -6.31 -8.57
N GLY A 10 12.21 -6.62 -7.70
CA GLY A 10 12.93 -5.67 -6.88
C GLY A 10 14.35 -6.19 -6.67
N GLU A 11 15.28 -5.27 -6.49
CA GLU A 11 16.67 -5.58 -6.13
C GLU A 11 17.02 -4.82 -4.86
N GLY A 12 17.77 -5.48 -3.97
CA GLY A 12 18.14 -4.95 -2.67
C GLY A 12 16.98 -4.93 -1.66
N GLU A 13 17.26 -4.33 -0.51
CA GLU A 13 16.31 -4.19 0.60
C GLU A 13 15.81 -2.75 0.70
N PRO A 14 14.49 -2.52 0.92
CA PRO A 14 13.96 -1.18 1.15
C PRO A 14 14.58 -0.51 2.37
N LYS A 15 14.85 0.79 2.27
CA LYS A 15 15.43 1.61 3.34
C LYS A 15 14.68 2.92 3.47
N ILE A 16 14.67 3.47 4.68
CA ILE A 16 14.18 4.82 4.93
C ILE A 16 15.22 5.81 4.38
N MET A 17 14.80 6.62 3.40
CA MET A 17 15.65 7.64 2.78
C MET A 17 15.34 9.06 3.29
N GLU A 18 14.25 9.24 4.03
CA GLU A 18 13.78 10.52 4.62
C GLU A 18 13.38 10.30 6.09
N PRO A 19 14.35 10.17 7.04
CA PRO A 19 14.09 9.79 8.44
C PRO A 19 13.22 10.78 9.22
N GLU A 20 13.16 12.04 8.78
CA GLU A 20 12.32 13.08 9.36
C GLU A 20 10.83 12.94 8.98
N LYS A 21 10.53 12.15 7.94
CA LYS A 21 9.17 11.89 7.45
C LYS A 21 8.68 10.47 7.73
N ALA A 22 9.57 9.49 7.76
CA ALA A 22 9.23 8.08 7.94
C ALA A 22 10.00 7.47 9.11
N GLY A 23 9.25 6.94 10.10
CA GLY A 23 9.85 6.37 11.32
C GLY A 23 10.22 4.90 11.25
N ASP A 24 9.62 4.12 10.33
CA ASP A 24 9.83 2.66 10.24
C ASP A 24 9.50 2.12 8.84
N ILE A 25 10.08 0.97 8.49
CA ILE A 25 9.79 0.21 7.27
C ILE A 25 9.72 -1.29 7.59
N LYS A 26 8.57 -1.92 7.30
CA LYS A 26 8.30 -3.32 7.63
C LYS A 26 7.52 -4.02 6.54
N TRP A 27 7.81 -5.31 6.38
CA TRP A 27 7.06 -6.22 5.52
C TRP A 27 5.94 -6.90 6.32
N PHE A 28 4.76 -6.98 5.71
CA PHE A 28 3.59 -7.66 6.28
C PHE A 28 3.01 -8.61 5.25
N LYS A 29 2.46 -9.75 5.70
CA LYS A 29 1.60 -10.56 4.83
C LYS A 29 0.33 -9.77 4.51
N LEU A 30 -0.20 -9.92 3.31
CA LEU A 30 -1.46 -9.25 2.91
C LEU A 30 -2.67 -9.68 3.76
N SER A 31 -2.61 -10.85 4.40
CA SER A 31 -3.62 -11.34 5.36
C SER A 31 -3.44 -10.82 6.78
N GLU A 32 -2.30 -10.18 7.08
CA GLU A 32 -1.87 -9.77 8.44
C GLU A 32 -1.46 -8.28 8.45
N LEU A 33 -2.14 -7.46 7.64
CA LEU A 33 -1.91 -6.01 7.62
C LEU A 33 -2.30 -5.40 8.98
N PRO A 34 -1.52 -4.45 9.49
CA PRO A 34 -1.82 -3.84 10.78
C PRO A 34 -3.15 -3.06 10.73
N PRO A 35 -3.82 -2.87 11.87
CA PRO A 35 -5.14 -2.24 11.90
C PRO A 35 -5.10 -0.76 11.47
N ASN A 36 -3.97 -0.09 11.67
CA ASN A 36 -3.76 1.34 11.37
C ASN A 36 -3.36 1.63 9.91
N VAL A 37 -3.48 0.66 8.98
CA VAL A 37 -3.31 0.97 7.55
C VAL A 37 -4.35 2.01 7.13
N VAL A 38 -3.90 3.04 6.41
CA VAL A 38 -4.77 4.10 5.89
C VAL A 38 -5.90 3.47 5.06
N PRO A 39 -7.18 3.77 5.32
CA PRO A 39 -8.30 3.04 4.76
C PRO A 39 -8.32 2.89 3.23
N TYR A 40 -8.01 3.95 2.47
CA TYR A 40 -8.00 3.89 1.00
C TYR A 40 -6.86 3.00 0.46
N ILE A 41 -5.74 2.87 1.19
CA ILE A 41 -4.67 1.93 0.84
C ILE A 41 -5.17 0.48 1.03
N ARG A 42 -5.93 0.20 2.09
CA ARG A 42 -6.57 -1.10 2.28
C ARG A 42 -7.54 -1.41 1.14
N GLN A 43 -8.34 -0.43 0.72
CA GLN A 43 -9.20 -0.57 -0.46
C GLN A 43 -8.41 -0.88 -1.74
N ALA A 44 -7.30 -0.17 -1.99
CA ALA A 44 -6.46 -0.41 -3.16
C ALA A 44 -5.86 -1.83 -3.18
N ILE A 45 -5.50 -2.38 -2.01
CA ILE A 45 -5.05 -3.77 -1.89
C ILE A 45 -6.20 -4.75 -2.19
N GLU A 46 -7.37 -4.56 -1.59
CA GLU A 46 -8.50 -5.49 -1.74
C GLU A 46 -9.12 -5.45 -3.14
N LEU A 47 -9.35 -4.26 -3.70
CA LEU A 47 -9.97 -4.10 -5.01
C LEU A 47 -8.93 -4.17 -6.14
N GLY A 48 -7.85 -3.41 -6.03
CA GLY A 48 -6.83 -3.31 -7.08
C GLY A 48 -5.96 -4.56 -7.15
N LEU A 49 -5.22 -4.85 -6.09
CA LEU A 49 -4.24 -5.94 -6.12
C LEU A 49 -4.90 -7.32 -6.15
N LYS A 50 -5.94 -7.57 -5.36
CA LYS A 50 -6.58 -8.91 -5.25
C LYS A 50 -7.66 -9.17 -6.30
N ARG A 51 -8.43 -8.14 -6.72
CA ARG A 51 -9.57 -8.30 -7.65
C ARG A 51 -9.31 -7.72 -9.04
N GLY A 52 -8.18 -7.04 -9.26
CA GLY A 52 -7.81 -6.48 -10.55
C GLY A 52 -8.60 -5.22 -10.95
N GLN A 53 -9.28 -4.56 -10.01
CA GLN A 53 -10.03 -3.34 -10.28
C GLN A 53 -9.08 -2.15 -10.45
N ILE A 54 -9.12 -1.51 -11.63
CA ILE A 54 -8.19 -0.42 -11.98
C ILE A 54 -8.62 0.97 -11.50
N TYR A 55 -9.86 1.11 -11.03
CA TYR A 55 -10.43 2.37 -10.58
C TYR A 55 -11.34 2.17 -9.38
N SER A 56 -11.18 2.99 -8.35
CA SER A 56 -12.09 3.03 -7.21
C SER A 56 -12.03 4.40 -6.56
N GLU A 57 -13.16 4.85 -6.03
CA GLU A 57 -13.27 6.08 -5.24
C GLU A 57 -13.29 5.74 -3.75
N TYR A 58 -12.78 6.64 -2.91
CA TYR A 58 -12.79 6.48 -1.45
C TYR A 58 -13.10 7.83 -0.79
N GLY A 59 -13.98 7.84 0.20
CA GLY A 59 -14.31 9.03 0.99
C GLY A 59 -15.25 10.03 0.29
N TRP A 60 -15.94 9.59 -0.76
CA TRP A 60 -17.01 10.35 -1.41
C TRP A 60 -18.35 9.71 -1.08
N ASP A 61 -18.92 10.18 0.03
CA ASP A 61 -20.36 10.14 0.36
C ASP A 61 -20.86 11.59 0.44
#